data_AF-A0A9E0PY72-F1
#
_entry.id   AF-A0A9E0PY72-F1
#
_cell.length_a   1.000
_cell.length_b   1.000
_cell.length_c   1.000
_cell.angle_alpha   90.00
_cell.angle_beta   90.00
_cell.angle_gamma   90.00
#
_symmetry.space_group_name_H-M   'P 1'
#
loop_
_entity.id
_entity.type
_entity.pdbx_description
1 polymer ?
#
loop_
_entity_poly.entity_id
_entity_poly.type
_entity_poly.pdbx_seq_one_letter_code
_entity_poly.pdbx_strand_id
1 'polypeptide(L)'
;MKHGFKWPELPAPRNEGSLSNGPALSLSNGFTLIELLIVIAVLGILVTVGIVVLNPVAQLQKSRDAARKATLRDVQNALEQYYTDNGAYPNPNVFASGTCFSATSWDCWNTNSSSSMFGPNASTYIQNMSQDPSFTDQGGACTPGDTTTRGYAYYTADGQSYILVTRLENASDPSIQAGGANYYDGTGGGCTKFGNYKVESQQ
;
A
#
# COMPACT_ATOMS: atom_id res chain seq x y z
N MET A 1 -20.83 -38.80 -35.88
CA MET A 1 -21.72 -39.76 -35.21
C MET A 1 -21.91 -39.29 -33.77
N LYS A 2 -23.07 -38.70 -33.44
CA LYS A 2 -23.35 -38.16 -32.10
C LYS A 2 -23.98 -39.27 -31.26
N HIS A 3 -23.21 -39.87 -30.35
CA HIS A 3 -23.74 -40.82 -29.37
C HIS A 3 -24.36 -40.01 -28.22
N GLY A 4 -25.69 -39.93 -28.21
CA GLY A 4 -26.46 -39.34 -27.11
C GLY A 4 -26.39 -40.23 -25.88
N PHE A 5 -25.79 -39.72 -24.82
CA PHE A 5 -25.82 -40.32 -23.49
C PHE A 5 -27.24 -40.22 -22.93
N LYS A 6 -27.89 -41.37 -22.72
CA LYS A 6 -29.27 -41.46 -22.24
C LYS A 6 -29.24 -41.76 -20.74
N TRP A 7 -29.77 -40.85 -19.92
CA TRP A 7 -29.87 -41.03 -18.48
C TRP A 7 -30.90 -42.11 -18.11
N PRO A 8 -30.68 -42.89 -17.03
CA PRO A 8 -31.70 -43.79 -16.49
C PRO A 8 -32.81 -42.98 -15.81
N GLU A 9 -34.07 -43.26 -16.14
CA GLU A 9 -35.23 -42.67 -15.46
C GLU A 9 -35.35 -43.23 -14.03
N LEU A 10 -35.44 -42.34 -13.04
CA LEU A 10 -35.66 -42.70 -11.65
C LEU A 10 -37.10 -43.22 -11.47
N PRO A 11 -37.33 -44.23 -10.62
CA PRO A 11 -38.67 -44.68 -10.29
C PRO A 11 -39.48 -43.55 -9.66
N ALA A 12 -40.77 -43.49 -9.99
CA ALA A 12 -41.70 -42.50 -9.47
C ALA A 12 -41.70 -42.48 -7.92
N PRO A 13 -41.83 -41.31 -7.29
CA PRO A 13 -41.82 -41.20 -5.84
C PRO A 13 -42.98 -42.01 -5.25
N ARG A 14 -42.66 -42.80 -4.21
CA ARG A 14 -43.67 -43.46 -3.39
C ARG A 14 -44.54 -42.38 -2.75
N ASN A 15 -45.84 -42.48 -2.94
CA ASN A 15 -46.86 -41.75 -2.22
C ASN A 15 -46.86 -42.21 -0.76
N GLU A 16 -45.96 -41.62 0.02
CA GLU A 16 -45.87 -41.83 1.46
C GLU A 16 -47.08 -41.17 2.09
N GLY A 17 -47.98 -42.01 2.62
CA GLY A 17 -49.21 -41.57 3.24
C GLY A 17 -48.95 -40.55 4.33
N SER A 18 -49.62 -39.40 4.20
CA SER A 18 -50.16 -38.54 5.26
C SER A 18 -49.67 -38.87 6.67
N LEU A 19 -48.44 -38.48 7.00
CA LEU A 19 -48.02 -38.43 8.39
C LEU A 19 -48.79 -37.28 9.05
N SER A 20 -49.67 -37.69 9.96
CA SER A 20 -50.53 -36.88 10.80
C SER A 20 -49.89 -35.55 11.18
N ASN A 21 -50.65 -34.46 10.99
CA ASN A 21 -50.40 -33.17 11.58
C ASN A 21 -50.27 -33.30 13.11
N GLY A 22 -49.07 -33.61 13.61
CA GLY A 22 -48.72 -33.32 14.98
C GLY A 22 -48.72 -31.79 15.16
N PRO A 23 -49.09 -31.26 16.34
CA PRO A 23 -49.08 -29.82 16.55
C PRO A 23 -47.66 -29.30 16.31
N ALA A 24 -47.47 -28.56 15.22
CA ALA A 24 -46.29 -27.75 15.04
C ALA A 24 -46.33 -26.69 16.15
N LEU A 25 -45.53 -26.89 17.20
CA LEU A 25 -45.32 -25.90 18.25
C LEU A 25 -44.58 -24.71 17.61
N SER A 26 -45.35 -23.81 17.00
CA SER A 26 -44.89 -22.52 16.53
C SER A 26 -44.62 -21.64 17.74
N LEU A 27 -43.42 -21.72 18.33
CA LEU A 27 -42.93 -20.67 19.22
C LEU A 27 -42.50 -19.47 18.38
N SER A 28 -43.49 -18.73 17.87
CA SER A 28 -43.28 -17.40 17.31
C SER A 28 -43.15 -16.40 18.46
N ASN A 29 -42.06 -16.49 19.22
CA ASN A 29 -41.69 -15.44 20.17
C ASN A 29 -41.15 -14.26 19.35
N GLY A 30 -42.03 -13.32 19.03
CA GLY A 30 -41.65 -12.04 18.43
C GLY A 30 -40.84 -11.22 19.42
N PHE A 31 -39.79 -10.56 18.93
CA PHE A 31 -39.03 -9.58 19.72
C PHE A 31 -39.97 -8.47 20.20
N THR A 32 -39.86 -8.11 21.48
CA THR A 32 -40.58 -6.96 22.01
C THR A 32 -39.94 -5.65 21.50
N LEU A 33 -40.76 -4.61 21.31
CA LEU A 33 -40.26 -3.29 20.92
C LEU A 33 -39.25 -2.74 21.93
N ILE A 34 -39.45 -3.01 23.22
CA ILE A 34 -38.54 -2.56 24.28
C ILE A 34 -37.18 -3.27 24.21
N GLU A 35 -37.15 -4.56 23.86
CA GLU A 35 -35.89 -5.29 23.66
C GLU A 35 -35.09 -4.69 22.51
N LEU A 36 -35.74 -4.37 21.39
CA LEU A 36 -35.06 -3.74 20.26
C LEU A 36 -34.56 -2.32 20.61
N LEU A 37 -35.32 -1.56 21.41
CA LEU A 37 -34.93 -0.22 21.87
C LEU A 37 -33.71 -0.24 22.78
N ILE A 38 -33.63 -1.21 23.71
CA ILE A 38 -32.46 -1.35 24.59
C ILE A 38 -31.24 -1.78 23.78
N VAL A 39 -31.39 -2.68 22.80
CA VAL A 39 -30.28 -3.14 21.95
C VAL A 39 -29.65 -1.99 21.17
N ILE A 40 -30.44 -1.16 20.50
CA ILE A 40 -29.88 -0.02 19.74
C ILE A 40 -29.26 1.04 20.67
N ALA A 41 -29.80 1.22 21.88
CA ALA A 41 -29.24 2.13 22.87
C ALA A 41 -27.85 1.65 23.33
N VAL A 42 -27.71 0.36 23.65
CA VAL A 42 -26.42 -0.23 24.03
C VAL A 42 -25.44 -0.24 22.85
N LEU A 43 -25.89 -0.57 21.63
CA LEU A 43 -25.05 -0.52 20.43
C LEU A 43 -24.51 0.89 20.16
N GLY A 44 -25.33 1.94 20.37
CA GLY A 44 -24.88 3.32 20.23
C GLY A 44 -23.73 3.67 21.19
N ILE A 45 -23.82 3.23 22.45
CA ILE A 45 -22.76 3.43 23.44
C ILE A 45 -21.50 2.65 23.06
N LEU A 46 -21.64 1.38 22.66
CA LEU A 46 -20.49 0.55 22.30
C LEU A 46 -19.75 1.08 21.06
N VAL A 47 -20.46 1.58 20.04
CA VAL A 47 -19.84 2.14 18.83
C VAL A 47 -19.03 3.39 19.16
N THR A 48 -19.57 4.30 19.99
CA THR A 48 -18.87 5.54 20.34
C THR A 48 -17.60 5.27 21.13
N VAL A 49 -17.65 4.39 22.14
CA VAL A 49 -16.47 3.97 22.91
C VAL A 49 -15.48 3.23 22.01
N GLY A 50 -15.96 2.34 21.13
CA GLY A 50 -15.14 1.56 20.22
C GLY A 50 -14.28 2.42 19.29
N ILE A 51 -14.82 3.50 18.72
CA ILE A 51 -14.08 4.40 17.82
C ILE A 51 -12.93 5.10 18.55
N VAL A 52 -13.18 5.58 19.78
CA VAL A 52 -12.16 6.28 20.58
C VAL A 52 -11.02 5.34 20.94
N VAL A 53 -11.33 4.10 21.34
CA VAL A 53 -10.32 3.12 21.75
C VAL A 53 -9.50 2.62 20.56
N LEU A 54 -10.14 2.34 19.43
CA LEU A 54 -9.45 1.71 18.29
C LEU A 54 -8.68 2.72 17.43
N ASN A 55 -9.06 4.01 17.45
CA ASN A 55 -8.53 5.05 16.58
C ASN A 55 -8.29 4.54 15.14
N PRO A 56 -9.38 4.27 14.39
CA PRO A 56 -9.29 3.61 13.09
C PRO A 56 -8.41 4.38 12.09
N VAL A 57 -8.35 5.71 12.20
CA VAL A 57 -7.48 6.55 11.37
C VAL A 57 -6.01 6.20 11.58
N ALA A 58 -5.56 6.11 12.84
CA ALA A 58 -4.18 5.73 13.16
C ALA A 58 -3.84 4.31 12.70
N GLN A 59 -4.80 3.37 12.78
CA GLN A 59 -4.59 2.01 12.29
C GLN A 59 -4.44 1.96 10.76
N LEU A 60 -5.26 2.73 10.04
CA LEU A 60 -5.14 2.86 8.59
C LEU A 60 -3.82 3.50 8.18
N GLN A 61 -3.35 4.52 8.91
CA GLN A 61 -2.03 5.13 8.68
C GLN A 61 -0.91 4.10 8.84
N LYS A 62 -0.91 3.33 9.93
CA LYS A 62 0.07 2.25 10.16
C LYS A 62 0.06 1.20 9.06
N SER A 63 -1.13 0.81 8.58
CA SER A 63 -1.28 -0.14 7.47
C SER A 63 -0.65 0.39 6.17
N ARG A 64 -0.93 1.65 5.81
CA ARG A 64 -0.33 2.29 4.64
C ARG A 64 1.18 2.48 4.78
N ASP A 65 1.65 2.83 5.98
CA ASP A 65 3.08 2.92 6.28
C ASP A 65 3.79 1.58 6.16
N ALA A 66 3.16 0.49 6.59
CA ALA A 66 3.68 -0.86 6.38
C ALA A 66 3.79 -1.20 4.88
N ALA A 67 2.79 -0.84 4.09
CA ALA A 67 2.84 -1.00 2.63
C ALA A 67 3.98 -0.18 2.00
N ARG A 68 4.17 1.08 2.40
CA ARG A 68 5.29 1.91 1.92
C ARG A 68 6.65 1.29 2.23
N LYS A 69 6.82 0.80 3.46
CA LYS A 69 8.06 0.13 3.88
C LYS A 69 8.30 -1.15 3.08
N ALA A 70 7.26 -1.92 2.78
CA ALA A 70 7.34 -3.10 1.94
C ALA A 70 7.78 -2.74 0.51
N THR A 71 7.18 -1.71 -0.09
CA THR A 71 7.57 -1.22 -1.41
C THR A 71 9.05 -0.82 -1.47
N LEU A 72 9.57 -0.11 -0.46
CA LEU A 72 11.00 0.22 -0.43
C LEU A 72 11.89 -1.02 -0.33
N ARG A 73 11.47 -2.08 0.35
CA ARG A 73 12.21 -3.36 0.41
C ARG A 73 12.21 -4.08 -0.94
N ASP A 74 11.09 -4.08 -1.64
CA ASP A 74 10.99 -4.70 -2.97
C ASP A 74 11.92 -3.99 -3.96
N VAL A 75 11.96 -2.65 -3.91
CA VAL A 75 12.86 -1.85 -4.74
C VAL A 75 14.31 -2.04 -4.34
N GLN A 76 14.63 -2.09 -3.05
CA GLN A 76 15.98 -2.44 -2.57
C GLN A 76 16.44 -3.79 -3.14
N ASN A 77 15.63 -4.84 -3.06
CA ASN A 77 15.99 -6.15 -3.61
C ASN A 77 16.24 -6.10 -5.12
N ALA A 78 15.48 -5.29 -5.87
CA ALA A 78 15.68 -5.09 -7.29
C ALA A 78 16.97 -4.31 -7.61
N LEU A 79 17.30 -3.31 -6.78
CA LEU A 79 18.56 -2.56 -6.87
C LEU A 79 19.77 -3.47 -6.62
N GLU A 80 19.72 -4.35 -5.62
CA GLU A 80 20.83 -5.29 -5.36
C GLU A 80 21.01 -6.30 -6.50
N GLN A 81 19.92 -6.77 -7.11
CA GLN A 81 19.99 -7.61 -8.31
C GLN A 81 20.60 -6.85 -9.48
N TYR A 82 20.18 -5.61 -9.72
CA TYR A 82 20.75 -4.77 -10.77
C TYR A 82 22.26 -4.54 -10.56
N TYR A 83 22.68 -4.26 -9.33
CA TYR A 83 24.09 -4.08 -8.99
C TYR A 83 24.90 -5.34 -9.26
N THR A 84 24.35 -6.51 -8.91
CA THR A 84 25.00 -7.81 -9.16
C THR A 84 25.29 -8.03 -10.65
N ASP A 85 24.36 -7.62 -11.52
CA ASP A 85 24.50 -7.79 -12.97
C ASP A 85 25.37 -6.73 -13.64
N ASN A 86 25.30 -5.48 -13.15
CA ASN A 86 25.85 -4.30 -13.85
C ASN A 86 27.08 -3.68 -13.17
N GLY A 87 27.38 -4.08 -11.92
CA GLY A 87 28.50 -3.55 -11.12
C GLY A 87 28.32 -2.10 -10.64
N ALA A 88 27.10 -1.55 -10.78
CA ALA A 88 26.70 -0.25 -10.29
C ALA A 88 25.18 -0.19 -10.15
N TYR A 89 24.66 0.65 -9.26
CA TYR A 89 23.24 0.97 -9.18
C TYR A 89 22.82 1.86 -10.35
N PRO A 90 21.55 1.80 -10.79
CA PRO A 90 21.06 2.59 -11.91
C PRO A 90 21.24 4.09 -11.65
N ASN A 91 21.85 4.82 -12.58
CA ASN A 91 22.09 6.25 -12.42
C ASN A 91 20.96 7.06 -13.09
N PRO A 92 20.14 7.81 -12.32
CA PRO A 92 19.20 8.75 -12.89
C PRO A 92 19.97 10.00 -13.32
N ASN A 93 20.38 10.06 -14.61
CA ASN A 93 21.10 11.16 -15.29
C ASN A 93 21.42 12.40 -14.41
N VAL A 94 22.62 12.43 -13.82
CA VAL A 94 23.02 13.26 -12.65
C VAL A 94 23.54 14.68 -12.96
N PHE A 95 23.29 15.60 -12.01
CA PHE A 95 24.29 16.55 -11.45
C PHE A 95 23.99 16.81 -9.96
N ALA A 96 24.88 16.44 -9.03
CA ALA A 96 24.80 16.84 -7.62
C ALA A 96 25.83 17.94 -7.31
N SER A 97 25.50 18.90 -6.43
CA SER A 97 26.42 19.95 -5.98
C SER A 97 26.36 20.15 -4.46
N GLY A 98 27.20 19.47 -3.68
CA GLY A 98 27.29 19.68 -2.21
C GLY A 98 26.38 18.75 -1.37
N THR A 99 25.85 19.24 -0.23
CA THR A 99 25.07 18.44 0.76
C THR A 99 23.57 18.32 0.49
N CYS A 100 23.08 18.96 -0.57
CA CYS A 100 21.72 18.74 -1.07
C CYS A 100 21.79 18.09 -2.45
N PHE A 101 20.77 17.32 -2.80
CA PHE A 101 20.67 16.63 -4.09
C PHE A 101 19.86 17.48 -5.10
N SER A 102 20.22 17.52 -6.39
CA SER A 102 19.50 18.30 -7.42
C SER A 102 18.24 17.59 -7.95
N ALA A 103 17.24 18.34 -8.44
CA ALA A 103 15.99 17.86 -9.10
C ALA A 103 16.20 16.75 -10.09
N THR A 104 17.29 16.90 -10.83
CA THR A 104 17.64 16.05 -11.96
C THR A 104 18.29 14.74 -11.53
N SER A 105 18.68 14.59 -10.26
CA SER A 105 19.39 13.41 -9.75
C SER A 105 18.50 12.40 -9.03
N TRP A 106 17.18 12.60 -9.06
CA TRP A 106 16.21 11.74 -8.39
C TRP A 106 15.31 11.08 -9.41
N ASP A 107 15.07 9.78 -9.23
CA ASP A 107 13.91 9.16 -9.85
C ASP A 107 12.77 9.10 -8.82
N CYS A 108 11.70 9.81 -9.12
CA CYS A 108 10.51 9.90 -8.29
C CYS A 108 9.42 9.01 -8.90
N TRP A 109 8.96 8.01 -8.16
CA TRP A 109 7.88 7.15 -8.64
C TRP A 109 6.66 7.19 -7.72
N ASN A 110 5.51 7.32 -8.36
CA ASN A 110 4.18 7.20 -7.78
C ASN A 110 3.20 6.51 -8.75
N THR A 111 3.72 6.03 -9.88
CA THR A 111 3.01 5.25 -10.90
C THR A 111 3.63 3.85 -10.95
N ASN A 112 2.90 2.89 -11.53
CA ASN A 112 3.32 1.49 -11.57
C ASN A 112 4.40 1.21 -12.64
N SER A 113 5.35 2.13 -12.86
CA SER A 113 6.38 2.02 -13.89
C SER A 113 7.77 2.00 -13.28
N SER A 114 8.59 1.02 -13.68
CA SER A 114 9.98 0.84 -13.22
C SER A 114 11.03 1.29 -14.24
N SER A 115 10.62 1.67 -15.45
CA SER A 115 11.49 2.01 -16.58
C SER A 115 12.28 3.29 -16.41
N SER A 116 11.82 4.22 -15.58
CA SER A 116 12.54 5.46 -15.27
C SER A 116 13.80 5.18 -14.46
N MET A 117 13.79 4.14 -13.61
CA MET A 117 14.91 3.82 -12.72
C MET A 117 15.87 2.83 -13.37
N PHE A 118 15.36 1.72 -13.90
CA PHE A 118 16.19 0.62 -14.42
C PHE A 118 16.35 0.64 -15.94
N GLY A 119 15.79 1.64 -16.62
CA GLY A 119 15.83 1.76 -18.07
C GLY A 119 14.98 0.70 -18.80
N PRO A 120 15.31 0.37 -20.07
CA PRO A 120 14.51 -0.53 -20.91
C PRO A 120 14.35 -1.95 -20.36
N ASN A 121 15.28 -2.40 -19.51
CA ASN A 121 15.31 -3.75 -18.95
C ASN A 121 14.70 -3.82 -17.54
N ALA A 122 13.91 -2.82 -17.15
CA ALA A 122 13.38 -2.74 -15.79
C ALA A 122 12.58 -3.96 -15.34
N SER A 123 11.84 -4.59 -16.25
CA SER A 123 11.04 -5.78 -15.97
C SER A 123 11.87 -6.99 -15.54
N THR A 124 13.17 -7.04 -15.84
CA THR A 124 14.09 -8.07 -15.34
C THR A 124 14.24 -8.01 -13.82
N TYR A 125 14.26 -6.80 -13.25
CA TYR A 125 14.54 -6.56 -11.84
C TYR A 125 13.27 -6.32 -11.03
N ILE A 126 12.32 -5.56 -11.60
CA ILE A 126 11.01 -5.32 -11.02
C ILE A 126 9.98 -5.01 -12.10
N GLN A 127 8.95 -5.86 -12.17
CA GLN A 127 7.91 -5.77 -13.20
C GLN A 127 7.04 -4.52 -13.07
N ASN A 128 6.61 -4.22 -11.84
CA ASN A 128 5.83 -3.03 -11.52
C ASN A 128 6.28 -2.51 -10.16
N MET A 129 6.52 -1.20 -10.05
CA MET A 129 6.68 -0.56 -8.75
C MET A 129 5.31 -0.34 -8.12
N SER A 130 5.21 -0.50 -6.80
CA SER A 130 3.95 -0.19 -6.12
C SER A 130 3.71 1.32 -6.09
N GLN A 131 2.48 1.72 -6.32
CA GLN A 131 2.00 3.08 -6.07
C GLN A 131 1.84 3.34 -4.55
N ASP A 132 2.02 4.60 -4.12
CA ASP A 132 1.75 4.99 -2.73
C ASP A 132 0.26 4.75 -2.40
N PRO A 133 -0.09 4.09 -1.28
CA PRO A 133 -1.47 3.72 -0.95
C PRO A 133 -2.46 4.88 -0.76
N SER A 134 -1.97 6.10 -0.71
CA SER A 134 -2.75 7.31 -0.51
C SER A 134 -2.50 8.36 -1.58
N PHE A 135 -1.90 7.94 -2.70
CA PHE A 135 -1.73 8.79 -3.85
C PHE A 135 -3.10 9.14 -4.45
N THR A 136 -3.44 10.43 -4.42
CA THR A 136 -4.71 10.95 -4.94
C THR A 136 -4.58 11.68 -6.27
N ASP A 137 -3.35 11.95 -6.71
CA ASP A 137 -3.10 12.90 -7.80
C ASP A 137 -2.89 12.18 -9.12
N GLN A 138 -3.62 12.56 -10.15
CA GLN A 138 -3.49 11.99 -11.49
C GLN A 138 -2.21 12.53 -12.16
N GLY A 139 -1.04 11.98 -11.84
CA GLY A 139 0.17 12.11 -12.67
C GLY A 139 1.07 13.31 -12.41
N GLY A 140 1.01 13.96 -11.25
CA GLY A 140 2.10 14.85 -10.82
C GLY A 140 3.32 14.01 -10.43
N ALA A 141 4.48 14.24 -11.03
CA ALA A 141 5.75 13.72 -10.50
C ALA A 141 5.86 14.09 -9.02
N CYS A 142 6.49 13.27 -8.16
CA CYS A 142 6.77 13.71 -6.80
C CYS A 142 7.65 14.96 -6.89
N THR A 143 7.06 16.14 -6.74
CA THR A 143 7.78 17.40 -6.86
C THR A 143 8.65 17.54 -5.63
N PRO A 144 9.97 17.51 -5.78
CA PRO A 144 10.85 17.67 -4.64
C PRO A 144 10.60 19.04 -3.98
N GLY A 145 10.40 19.06 -2.66
CA GLY A 145 9.98 20.25 -1.90
C GLY A 145 8.47 20.37 -1.68
N ASP A 146 7.65 19.57 -2.36
CA ASP A 146 6.23 19.47 -2.02
C ASP A 146 6.06 18.61 -0.76
N THR A 147 5.60 19.26 0.31
CA THR A 147 5.29 18.60 1.58
C THR A 147 3.92 17.91 1.57
N THR A 148 3.20 17.95 0.46
CA THR A 148 1.89 17.32 0.30
C THR A 148 1.94 16.10 -0.61
N THR A 149 2.86 16.04 -1.58
CA THR A 149 2.99 14.85 -2.44
C THR A 149 3.41 13.64 -1.62
N ARG A 150 2.76 12.49 -1.88
CA ARG A 150 3.13 11.19 -1.35
C ARG A 150 3.66 10.31 -2.47
N GLY A 151 4.65 9.50 -2.17
CA GLY A 151 5.35 8.70 -3.15
C GLY A 151 6.68 8.24 -2.63
N TYR A 152 7.52 7.81 -3.57
CA TYR A 152 8.82 7.28 -3.28
C TYR A 152 9.85 7.95 -4.18
N ALA A 153 11.08 7.99 -3.70
CA ALA A 153 12.16 8.58 -4.46
C ALA A 153 13.45 7.80 -4.25
N TYR A 154 14.22 7.69 -5.32
CA TYR A 154 15.51 7.02 -5.38
C TYR A 154 16.60 8.00 -5.78
N TYR A 155 17.76 7.87 -5.13
CA TYR A 155 18.94 8.68 -5.40
C TYR A 155 20.21 7.83 -5.33
N THR A 156 21.13 8.06 -6.27
CA THR A 156 22.53 7.60 -6.20
C THR A 156 23.46 8.71 -6.68
N ALA A 157 24.60 8.90 -6.00
CA ALA A 157 25.60 9.91 -6.37
C ALA A 157 26.67 9.34 -7.32
N ASP A 158 27.01 8.08 -7.10
CA ASP A 158 28.23 7.42 -7.58
C ASP A 158 27.94 6.08 -8.27
N GLY A 159 26.69 5.63 -8.24
CA GLY A 159 26.32 4.27 -8.65
C GLY A 159 26.83 3.19 -7.70
N GLN A 160 27.41 3.56 -6.55
CA GLN A 160 27.96 2.62 -5.56
C GLN A 160 27.18 2.63 -4.25
N SER A 161 26.45 3.71 -3.99
CA SER A 161 25.55 3.85 -2.86
C SER A 161 24.22 4.44 -3.32
N TYR A 162 23.14 4.12 -2.60
CA TYR A 162 21.85 4.73 -2.85
C TYR A 162 21.10 5.07 -1.58
N ILE A 163 20.12 5.95 -1.76
CA ILE A 163 19.11 6.27 -0.75
C ILE A 163 17.74 6.11 -1.40
N LEU A 164 16.88 5.34 -0.75
CA LEU A 164 15.45 5.27 -1.00
C LEU A 164 14.71 6.03 0.09
N VAL A 165 13.69 6.81 -0.27
CA VAL A 165 12.93 7.61 0.69
C VAL A 165 11.44 7.56 0.41
N THR A 166 10.65 7.70 1.47
CA THR A 166 9.19 7.89 1.40
C THR A 166 8.72 8.66 2.63
N ARG A 167 7.43 9.01 2.63
CA ARG A 167 6.78 9.71 3.73
C ARG A 167 5.78 8.81 4.43
N LEU A 168 6.10 8.44 5.66
CA LEU A 168 5.19 7.80 6.59
C LEU A 168 4.21 8.80 7.17
N GLU A 169 2.98 8.36 7.39
CA GLU A 169 1.88 9.15 7.94
C GLU A 169 1.88 9.16 9.46
N ASN A 170 2.23 8.03 10.07
CA ASN A 170 2.30 7.90 11.51
C ASN A 170 3.53 8.64 12.05
N ALA A 171 3.35 9.88 12.49
CA ALA A 171 4.41 10.70 13.06
C ALA A 171 5.09 10.10 14.31
N SER A 172 4.46 9.12 14.96
CA SER A 172 5.01 8.39 16.11
C SER A 172 5.73 7.09 15.72
N ASP A 173 5.91 6.82 14.42
CA ASP A 173 6.61 5.61 13.97
C ASP A 173 8.11 5.69 14.36
N PRO A 174 8.65 4.70 15.10
CA PRO A 174 10.03 4.74 15.60
C PRO A 174 11.07 4.63 14.49
N SER A 175 10.70 4.18 13.29
CA SER A 175 11.61 4.18 12.15
C SER A 175 11.69 5.53 11.46
N ILE A 176 10.89 6.52 11.87
CA ILE A 176 11.10 7.90 11.41
C ILE A 176 12.46 8.35 11.90
N GLN A 177 13.34 8.61 10.96
CA GLN A 177 14.59 9.28 11.24
C GLN A 177 14.32 10.79 11.18
N ALA A 178 15.00 11.57 12.03
CA ALA A 178 14.79 13.01 12.17
C ALA A 178 15.19 13.78 10.89
N GLY A 179 14.35 13.71 9.87
CA GLY A 179 14.56 14.28 8.55
C GLY A 179 14.89 13.22 7.51
N GLY A 180 14.01 13.07 6.51
CA GLY A 180 14.32 12.35 5.28
C GLY A 180 15.49 12.97 4.51
N ALA A 181 15.55 12.75 3.19
CA ALA A 181 16.66 13.26 2.41
C ALA A 181 16.54 14.77 2.15
N ASN A 182 17.65 15.48 2.33
CA ASN A 182 17.80 16.90 2.03
C ASN A 182 18.03 17.11 0.51
N TYR A 183 17.29 18.01 -0.13
CA TYR A 183 17.22 18.16 -1.58
C TYR A 183 17.13 19.64 -2.02
N TYR A 184 17.69 20.04 -3.17
CA TYR A 184 17.69 21.41 -3.70
C TYR A 184 16.36 21.80 -4.38
N ASP A 185 15.54 22.64 -3.74
CA ASP A 185 14.25 23.10 -4.27
C ASP A 185 14.29 23.97 -5.54
N GLY A 186 15.49 24.31 -6.05
CA GLY A 186 15.67 25.14 -7.25
C GLY A 186 15.28 26.61 -7.06
N THR A 187 14.92 27.05 -5.85
CA THR A 187 14.48 28.43 -5.55
C THR A 187 15.58 29.33 -4.99
N GLY A 188 16.82 28.86 -4.97
CA GLY A 188 17.99 29.71 -4.72
C GLY A 188 18.45 29.77 -3.25
N GLY A 189 18.73 28.62 -2.63
CA GLY A 189 19.75 28.58 -1.57
C GLY A 189 19.60 27.58 -0.42
N GLY A 190 18.67 26.62 -0.44
CA GLY A 190 18.50 25.69 0.69
C GLY A 190 18.11 24.26 0.30
N CYS A 191 18.37 23.31 1.21
CA CYS A 191 17.83 21.97 1.08
C CYS A 191 16.38 21.92 1.66
N THR A 192 15.40 21.46 0.89
CA THR A 192 14.10 21.00 1.37
C THR A 192 14.15 19.50 1.70
N LYS A 193 13.34 19.03 2.65
CA LYS A 193 13.31 17.61 3.04
C LYS A 193 12.20 16.87 2.30
N PHE A 194 12.55 15.83 1.56
CA PHE A 194 11.57 14.86 1.05
C PHE A 194 11.58 13.59 1.92
N GLY A 195 10.37 13.14 2.27
CA GLY A 195 10.17 11.98 3.12
C GLY A 195 10.58 12.17 4.58
N ASN A 196 10.24 11.17 5.40
CA ASN A 196 10.64 11.06 6.81
C ASN A 196 11.11 9.63 7.18
N TYR A 197 11.19 8.74 6.18
CA TYR A 197 11.73 7.39 6.29
C TYR A 197 12.68 7.16 5.11
N LYS A 198 13.84 6.57 5.41
CA LYS A 198 14.84 6.23 4.40
C LYS A 198 15.35 4.80 4.56
N VAL A 199 15.79 4.23 3.45
CA VAL A 199 16.54 2.97 3.36
C VAL A 199 17.80 3.26 2.55
N GLU A 200 18.95 2.78 3.02
CA GLU A 200 20.25 3.01 2.41
C GLU A 200 20.87 1.67 1.99
N SER A 201 21.73 1.71 0.97
CA SER A 201 22.53 0.55 0.56
C SER A 201 23.35 0.02 1.74
N GLN A 202 23.43 -1.30 1.90
CA GLN A 202 24.32 -1.92 2.88
C GLN A 202 25.76 -1.87 2.34
N GLN A 203 26.69 -1.31 3.12
CA GLN A 203 28.12 -1.30 2.78
C GLN A 203 28.78 -2.66 3.00
#